data_AF-A0A0A8P2X6-F1
#
_entry.id   AF-A0A0A8P2X6-F1
#
_cell.length_a   1.000
_cell.length_b   1.000
_cell.length_c   1.000
_cell.angle_alpha   90.00
_cell.angle_beta   90.00
_cell.angle_gamma   90.00
#
_symmetry.space_group_name_H-M   'P 1'
#
loop_
_entity.id
_entity.type
_entity.pdbx_description
1 polymer ?
#
loop_
_entity_poly.entity_id
_entity_poly.type
_entity_poly.pdbx_seq_one_letter_code
_entity_poly.pdbx_strand_id
1 'polypeptide(L)'
;RHGVLSTGSVVLESVGTLLGQGLYGRLSTSQSNHILVGTWLFFGVVLGTAYRASLIASLTLPRLPPRPETVEELVKAVDRVTIRSFDGSYKKLFLNSESSAYRELGSMMVGGNVTDGLNAALKMKSAHISGPLNLQVIIYRNFATLDGTSPFYLGKENLLQVSFAWPVPHDAPYTPQVDKCLRIISQAGLYEQWKKETLEAAARESRMKLREEIKQQGQDGAEHSQSNVRRLSIIHMQGPLLLLLVGVT
;
A
#
# COMPACT_ATOMS: atom_id res chain seq x y z
N ARG A 1 -10.99 -44.27 -48.94
CA ARG A 1 -10.42 -44.85 -47.69
C ARG A 1 -10.54 -43.80 -46.59
N HIS A 2 -11.57 -43.91 -45.75
CA HIS A 2 -11.76 -43.00 -44.61
C HIS A 2 -10.75 -43.35 -43.52
N GLY A 3 -9.77 -42.47 -43.30
CA GLY A 3 -8.85 -42.59 -42.17
C GLY A 3 -9.62 -42.26 -40.91
N VAL A 4 -9.87 -43.27 -40.09
CA VAL A 4 -10.43 -43.10 -38.74
C VAL A 4 -9.42 -42.26 -37.95
N LEU A 5 -9.78 -41.01 -37.66
CA LEU A 5 -9.03 -40.15 -36.76
C LEU A 5 -9.04 -40.82 -35.38
N SER A 6 -7.87 -41.24 -34.89
CA SER A 6 -7.73 -41.71 -33.52
C SER A 6 -8.07 -40.55 -32.58
N THR A 7 -9.01 -40.75 -31.66
CA THR A 7 -9.51 -39.72 -30.73
C THR A 7 -8.38 -39.01 -29.99
N GLY A 8 -7.29 -39.73 -29.66
CA GLY A 8 -6.11 -39.14 -29.01
C GLY A 8 -5.34 -38.14 -29.88
N SER A 9 -5.29 -38.35 -31.21
CA SER A 9 -4.60 -37.43 -32.13
C SER A 9 -5.34 -36.09 -32.27
N VAL A 10 -6.67 -36.12 -32.26
CA VAL A 10 -7.51 -34.92 -32.35
C VAL A 10 -7.40 -34.07 -31.09
N VAL A 11 -7.37 -34.72 -29.92
CA VAL A 11 -7.17 -34.05 -28.63
C VAL A 11 -5.80 -33.38 -28.57
N LEU A 12 -4.75 -34.07 -29.02
CA LEU A 12 -3.39 -33.51 -29.05
C LEU A 12 -3.30 -32.30 -29.98
N GLU A 13 -3.94 -32.36 -31.14
CA GLU A 13 -3.97 -31.26 -32.11
C GLU A 13 -4.80 -30.06 -31.59
N SER A 14 -5.89 -30.33 -30.88
CA SER A 14 -6.71 -29.31 -30.22
C SER A 14 -5.96 -28.60 -29.08
N VAL A 15 -5.16 -29.34 -28.30
CA VAL A 15 -4.32 -28.77 -27.23
C VAL A 15 -3.10 -28.03 -27.80
N GLY A 16 -2.45 -28.55 -28.84
CA GLY A 16 -1.33 -27.89 -29.52
C GLY A 16 -1.73 -26.55 -30.11
N THR A 17 -2.88 -26.51 -30.80
CA THR A 17 -3.43 -25.26 -31.36
C THR A 17 -3.80 -24.23 -30.28
N LEU A 18 -4.30 -24.65 -29.11
CA LEU A 18 -4.49 -23.75 -27.95
C LEU A 18 -3.19 -23.18 -27.40
N LEU A 19 -2.12 -23.99 -27.37
CA LEU A 19 -0.80 -23.60 -26.89
C LEU A 19 -0.02 -22.75 -27.92
N GLY A 20 -0.59 -22.50 -29.10
CA GLY A 20 0.08 -21.81 -30.20
C GLY A 20 1.17 -22.65 -30.87
N GLN A 21 1.23 -23.95 -30.57
CA GLN A 21 2.10 -24.91 -31.26
C GLN A 21 1.34 -25.36 -32.52
N GLY A 22 1.80 -24.90 -33.68
CA GLY A 22 1.03 -24.92 -34.94
C GLY A 22 0.49 -26.30 -35.38
N LEU A 23 -0.50 -26.27 -36.28
CA LEU A 23 -1.06 -27.46 -36.91
C LEU A 23 0.03 -28.21 -37.70
N TYR A 24 0.52 -29.32 -37.15
CA TYR A 24 1.45 -30.19 -37.85
C TYR A 24 0.71 -31.00 -38.92
N GLY A 25 0.64 -30.47 -40.14
CA GLY A 25 0.64 -31.25 -41.37
C GLY A 25 -0.68 -31.80 -41.94
N ARG A 26 -1.86 -31.52 -41.36
CA ARG A 26 -3.15 -31.98 -41.91
C ARG A 26 -4.27 -30.95 -41.84
N LEU A 27 -4.19 -29.90 -42.65
CA LEU A 27 -5.37 -29.12 -43.00
C LEU A 27 -6.33 -30.01 -43.81
N SER A 28 -7.43 -30.41 -43.19
CA SER A 28 -8.47 -31.18 -43.85
C SER A 28 -9.12 -30.34 -44.96
N THR A 29 -9.23 -30.89 -46.16
CA THR A 29 -9.77 -30.22 -47.37
C THR A 29 -11.27 -29.91 -47.31
N SER A 30 -11.95 -30.20 -46.18
CA SER A 30 -13.40 -30.04 -46.03
C SER A 30 -13.78 -28.70 -45.39
N GLN A 31 -14.76 -28.00 -45.97
CA GLN A 31 -15.23 -26.69 -45.51
C GLN A 31 -15.74 -26.68 -44.06
N SER A 32 -16.35 -27.76 -43.58
CA SER A 32 -16.77 -27.87 -42.16
C SER A 32 -15.59 -27.85 -41.19
N ASN A 33 -14.45 -28.41 -41.58
CA ASN A 33 -13.26 -28.44 -40.71
C ASN A 33 -12.59 -27.06 -40.63
N HIS A 34 -12.66 -26.26 -41.69
CA HIS A 34 -12.17 -24.87 -41.65
C HIS A 34 -12.98 -24.00 -40.69
N ILE A 35 -14.31 -24.15 -40.66
CA ILE A 35 -15.16 -23.41 -39.73
C ILE A 35 -14.86 -23.84 -38.29
N LEU A 36 -14.74 -25.14 -38.02
CA LEU A 36 -14.41 -25.67 -36.70
C LEU A 36 -13.05 -25.15 -36.19
N VAL A 37 -12.01 -25.24 -37.03
CA VAL A 37 -10.66 -24.75 -36.69
C VAL A 37 -10.68 -23.23 -36.52
N GLY A 38 -11.39 -22.49 -37.37
CA GLY A 38 -11.53 -21.03 -37.24
C GLY A 38 -12.19 -20.60 -35.94
N THR A 39 -13.30 -21.25 -35.55
CA THR A 39 -13.97 -20.99 -34.26
C THR A 39 -13.09 -21.39 -33.08
N TRP A 40 -12.35 -22.50 -33.19
CA TRP A 40 -11.41 -22.95 -32.15
C TRP A 40 -10.24 -21.97 -31.96
N LEU A 41 -9.66 -21.48 -33.06
CA LEU A 41 -8.60 -20.47 -33.02
C LEU A 41 -9.12 -19.15 -32.44
N PHE A 42 -10.32 -18.72 -32.83
CA PHE A 42 -10.94 -17.54 -32.23
C PHE A 42 -11.13 -17.71 -30.72
N PHE A 43 -11.63 -18.86 -30.27
CA PHE A 43 -11.75 -19.19 -28.86
C PHE A 43 -10.39 -19.14 -28.14
N GLY A 44 -9.35 -19.76 -28.71
CA GLY A 44 -7.99 -19.74 -28.16
C GLY A 44 -7.41 -18.33 -28.04
N VAL A 45 -7.62 -17.47 -29.04
CA VAL A 45 -7.22 -16.05 -29.01
C VAL A 45 -7.96 -15.30 -27.91
N VAL A 46 -9.27 -15.46 -27.79
CA VAL A 46 -10.07 -14.80 -26.74
C VAL A 46 -9.61 -15.25 -25.36
N LEU A 47 -9.43 -16.55 -25.14
CA LEU A 47 -9.00 -17.09 -23.86
C LEU A 47 -7.57 -16.65 -23.48
N GLY A 48 -6.64 -16.72 -24.44
CA GLY A 48 -5.25 -16.33 -24.24
C GLY A 48 -5.09 -14.83 -23.95
N THR A 49 -5.85 -13.99 -24.66
CA THR A 49 -5.84 -12.53 -24.42
C THR A 49 -6.47 -12.17 -23.08
N ALA A 50 -7.61 -12.78 -22.71
CA ALA A 50 -8.24 -12.56 -21.41
C ALA A 50 -7.34 -12.99 -20.24
N TYR A 51 -6.69 -14.15 -20.34
CA TYR A 51 -5.75 -14.62 -19.33
C TYR A 51 -4.56 -13.66 -19.16
N ARG A 52 -3.92 -13.27 -20.28
CA ARG A 52 -2.81 -12.31 -20.25
C ARG A 52 -3.23 -10.98 -19.64
N ALA A 53 -4.41 -10.46 -19.99
CA ALA A 53 -4.93 -9.21 -19.45
C ALA A 53 -5.16 -9.29 -17.93
N SER A 54 -5.78 -10.38 -17.45
CA SER A 54 -6.00 -10.61 -16.02
C SER A 54 -4.68 -10.75 -15.24
N LEU A 55 -3.70 -11.43 -15.83
CA LEU A 55 -2.37 -11.58 -15.24
C LEU A 55 -1.63 -10.24 -15.17
N ILE A 56 -1.64 -9.45 -16.24
CA ILE A 56 -1.05 -8.11 -16.26
C ILE A 56 -1.70 -7.24 -15.18
N ALA A 57 -3.03 -7.22 -15.08
CA ALA A 57 -3.74 -6.47 -14.05
C ALA A 57 -3.34 -6.90 -12.63
N SER A 58 -3.16 -8.21 -12.41
CA SER A 58 -2.74 -8.77 -11.12
C SER A 58 -1.29 -8.45 -10.78
N LEU A 59 -0.42 -8.27 -11.77
CA LEU A 59 1.00 -7.94 -11.60
C LEU A 59 1.26 -6.44 -11.48
N THR A 60 0.42 -5.60 -12.09
CA THR A 60 0.56 -4.13 -12.03
C THR A 60 0.04 -3.58 -10.70
N LEU A 61 -0.98 -4.19 -10.10
CA LEU A 61 -1.51 -3.77 -8.81
C LEU A 61 -0.65 -4.32 -7.66
N PRO A 62 0.09 -3.47 -6.92
CA PRO A 62 0.75 -3.94 -5.72
C PRO A 62 -0.30 -4.41 -4.72
N ARG A 63 -0.17 -5.65 -4.22
CA ARG A 63 -0.96 -6.11 -3.08
C ARG A 63 -0.56 -5.30 -1.85
N LEU A 64 -1.31 -4.25 -1.59
CA LEU A 64 -1.23 -3.50 -0.34
C LEU A 64 -1.91 -4.33 0.75
N PRO A 65 -1.34 -4.41 1.96
CA PRO A 65 -2.04 -5.02 3.07
C PRO A 65 -3.38 -4.28 3.28
N PRO A 66 -4.43 -4.99 3.75
CA PRO A 66 -5.66 -4.34 4.12
C PRO A 66 -5.34 -3.24 5.14
N ARG A 67 -5.85 -2.03 4.89
CA ARG A 67 -5.63 -0.88 5.75
C ARG A 67 -6.70 -0.96 6.84
N PRO A 68 -6.35 -1.21 8.12
CA PRO A 68 -7.33 -1.14 9.18
C PRO A 68 -7.79 0.31 9.30
N GLU A 69 -9.08 0.53 9.07
CA GLU A 69 -9.70 1.85 9.12
C GLU A 69 -10.49 2.05 10.41
N THR A 70 -10.80 0.98 11.15
CA THR A 70 -11.46 1.04 12.46
C THR A 70 -10.57 0.56 13.62
N VAL A 71 -10.91 0.93 14.85
CA VAL A 71 -10.23 0.44 16.06
C VAL A 71 -10.28 -1.08 16.17
N GLU A 72 -11.42 -1.70 15.86
CA GLU A 72 -11.59 -3.16 15.92
C GLU A 72 -10.68 -3.88 14.91
N GLU A 73 -10.48 -3.30 13.74
CA GLU A 73 -9.55 -3.82 12.73
C GLU A 73 -8.09 -3.57 13.15
N LEU A 74 -7.81 -2.40 13.71
CA LEU A 74 -6.47 -2.01 14.16
C LEU A 74 -5.95 -2.96 15.24
N VAL A 75 -6.79 -3.25 16.22
CA VAL A 75 -6.48 -4.15 17.34
C VAL A 75 -6.17 -5.58 16.87
N LYS A 76 -6.81 -6.04 15.79
CA LYS A 76 -6.54 -7.37 15.20
C LYS A 76 -5.30 -7.38 14.30
N ALA A 77 -4.97 -6.25 13.69
CA ALA A 77 -3.88 -6.16 12.72
C ALA A 77 -2.51 -5.96 13.37
N VAL A 78 -2.46 -5.46 14.61
CA VAL A 78 -1.27 -4.89 15.22
C VAL A 78 -1.06 -5.44 16.64
N ASP A 79 0.17 -5.83 16.97
CA ASP A 79 0.50 -6.39 18.28
C ASP A 79 0.86 -5.30 19.31
N ARG A 80 1.30 -4.12 18.84
CA ARG A 80 1.75 -3.03 19.71
C ARG A 80 1.41 -1.67 19.15
N VAL A 81 0.91 -0.78 20.01
CA VAL A 81 0.61 0.61 19.62
C VAL A 81 1.47 1.57 20.41
N THR A 82 2.19 2.44 19.70
CA THR A 82 3.04 3.46 20.30
C THR A 82 2.31 4.79 20.34
N ILE A 83 2.38 5.48 21.47
CA ILE A 83 1.78 6.80 21.64
C ILE A 83 2.72 7.68 22.44
N ARG A 84 2.75 8.97 22.10
CA ARG A 84 3.43 9.96 22.94
C ARG A 84 2.58 10.14 24.21
N SER A 85 2.96 9.49 25.29
CA SER A 85 2.30 9.62 26.58
C SER A 85 3.31 10.12 27.61
N PHE A 86 3.06 11.31 28.15
CA PHE A 86 3.90 11.92 29.18
C PHE A 86 3.73 11.24 30.55
N ASP A 87 2.55 10.68 30.84
CA ASP A 87 2.15 10.19 32.17
C ASP A 87 1.30 8.89 32.15
N GLY A 88 1.08 8.30 30.97
CA GLY A 88 0.18 7.15 30.82
C GLY A 88 -1.31 7.51 30.82
N SER A 89 -1.68 8.79 30.80
CA SER A 89 -3.09 9.26 30.78
C SER A 89 -3.92 8.61 29.68
N TYR A 90 -3.43 8.62 28.43
CA TYR A 90 -4.12 7.98 27.31
C TYR A 90 -4.35 6.49 27.56
N LYS A 91 -3.35 5.77 28.07
CA LYS A 91 -3.50 4.34 28.39
C LYS A 91 -4.63 4.11 29.40
N LYS A 92 -4.68 4.91 30.48
CA LYS A 92 -5.75 4.83 31.49
C LYS A 92 -7.12 5.17 30.91
N LEU A 93 -7.20 6.18 30.05
CA LEU A 93 -8.44 6.58 29.37
C LEU A 93 -9.03 5.44 28.54
N PHE A 94 -8.20 4.79 27.72
CA PHE A 94 -8.63 3.68 26.87
C PHE A 94 -8.99 2.42 27.68
N LEU A 95 -8.25 2.13 28.76
CA LEU A 95 -8.58 1.01 29.65
C LEU A 95 -9.92 1.20 30.39
N ASN A 96 -10.30 2.44 30.69
CA ASN A 96 -11.56 2.78 31.36
C ASN A 96 -12.74 2.95 30.39
N SER A 97 -12.55 2.70 29.09
CA SER A 97 -13.60 2.86 28.08
C SER A 97 -14.64 1.71 28.14
N GLU A 98 -15.89 2.02 27.80
CA GLU A 98 -16.99 1.04 27.77
C GLU A 98 -16.85 0.02 26.63
N SER A 99 -16.26 0.42 25.50
CA SER A 99 -16.01 -0.44 24.35
C SER A 99 -14.85 -1.41 24.59
N SER A 100 -15.06 -2.69 24.25
CA SER A 100 -14.03 -3.73 24.35
C SER A 100 -12.82 -3.46 23.48
N ALA A 101 -13.02 -2.94 22.25
CA ALA A 101 -11.95 -2.64 21.31
C ALA A 101 -11.00 -1.56 21.84
N TYR A 102 -11.56 -0.51 22.46
CA TYR A 102 -10.76 0.56 23.07
C TYR A 102 -10.00 0.08 24.31
N ARG A 103 -10.56 -0.83 25.13
CA ARG A 103 -9.83 -1.44 26.24
C ARG A 103 -8.66 -2.28 25.76
N GLU A 104 -8.88 -3.09 24.73
CA GLU A 104 -7.85 -3.92 24.10
C GLU A 104 -6.74 -3.04 23.51
N LEU A 105 -7.11 -1.97 22.78
CA LEU A 105 -6.20 -0.95 22.30
C LEU A 105 -5.34 -0.38 23.45
N GLY A 106 -5.96 0.02 24.55
CA GLY A 106 -5.28 0.55 25.74
C GLY A 106 -4.26 -0.43 26.34
N SER A 107 -4.56 -1.73 26.34
CA SER A 107 -3.65 -2.76 26.84
C SER A 107 -2.35 -2.86 26.02
N MET A 108 -2.45 -2.67 24.70
CA MET A 108 -1.34 -2.70 23.74
C MET A 108 -0.55 -1.39 23.65
N MET A 109 -1.00 -0.33 24.34
CA MET A 109 -0.32 0.97 24.30
C MET A 109 0.99 0.97 25.09
N VAL A 110 2.03 1.46 24.43
CA VAL A 110 3.38 1.68 24.95
C VAL A 110 3.80 3.13 24.71
N GLY A 111 4.39 3.76 25.72
CA GLY A 111 4.95 5.09 25.61
C GLY A 111 6.18 5.11 24.69
N GLY A 112 6.23 6.07 23.76
CA GLY A 112 7.38 6.23 22.87
C GLY A 112 7.33 7.54 22.07
N ASN A 113 8.47 7.91 21.47
CA ASN A 113 8.53 9.05 20.57
C ASN A 113 7.95 8.69 19.19
N VAL A 114 7.55 9.69 18.40
CA VAL A 114 6.92 9.47 17.10
C VAL A 114 7.88 8.80 16.13
N THR A 115 9.13 9.26 16.06
CA THR A 115 10.13 8.70 15.16
C THR A 115 10.40 7.23 15.47
N ASP A 116 10.53 6.89 16.76
CA ASP A 116 10.76 5.50 17.19
C ASP A 116 9.54 4.62 16.93
N GLY A 117 8.34 5.16 17.15
CA GLY A 117 7.07 4.50 16.85
C GLY A 117 6.90 4.21 15.36
N LEU A 118 7.21 5.17 14.50
CA LEU A 118 7.17 5.01 13.04
C LEU A 118 8.25 4.04 12.56
N ASN A 119 9.48 4.12 13.09
CA ASN A 119 10.54 3.16 12.79
C ASN A 119 10.19 1.73 13.23
N ALA A 120 9.51 1.59 14.37
CA ALA A 120 8.99 0.31 14.82
C ALA A 120 7.91 -0.22 13.88
N ALA A 121 7.03 0.65 13.37
CA ALA A 121 5.97 0.28 12.43
C ALA A 121 6.51 -0.21 11.07
N LEU A 122 7.72 0.19 10.68
CA LEU A 122 8.39 -0.34 9.49
C LEU A 122 8.94 -1.76 9.68
N LYS A 123 9.30 -2.15 10.90
CA LYS A 123 10.01 -3.41 11.20
C LYS A 123 9.11 -4.47 11.81
N MET A 124 8.12 -4.05 12.57
CA MET A 124 7.24 -4.90 13.37
C MET A 124 5.78 -4.56 13.06
N LYS A 125 4.86 -5.47 13.42
CA LYS A 125 3.42 -5.21 13.40
C LYS A 125 3.04 -4.23 14.51
N SER A 126 3.39 -2.97 14.31
CA SER A 126 3.12 -1.90 15.27
C SER A 126 2.52 -0.67 14.58
N ALA A 127 1.73 0.10 15.32
CA ALA A 127 1.15 1.35 14.87
C ALA A 127 1.58 2.51 15.78
N HIS A 128 1.49 3.74 15.27
CA HIS A 128 1.76 4.95 16.06
C HIS A 128 0.53 5.85 16.07
N ILE A 129 0.10 6.26 17.27
CA ILE A 129 -0.99 7.22 17.48
C ILE A 129 -0.41 8.57 17.85
N SER A 130 -0.78 9.59 17.08
CA SER A 130 -0.49 10.99 17.35
C SER A 130 -1.51 11.87 16.61
N GLY A 131 -1.56 13.16 16.94
CA GLY A 131 -2.37 14.12 16.19
C GLY A 131 -2.05 14.12 14.69
N PRO A 132 -3.06 14.29 13.82
CA PRO A 132 -2.93 14.06 12.38
C PRO A 132 -1.92 14.99 11.71
N LEU A 133 -1.90 16.28 12.07
CA LEU A 133 -0.95 17.24 11.51
C LEU A 133 0.49 16.88 11.90
N ASN A 134 0.73 16.52 13.16
CA ASN A 134 2.06 16.12 13.63
C ASN A 134 2.57 14.87 12.90
N LEU A 135 1.69 13.87 12.69
CA LEU A 135 2.01 12.68 11.91
C LEU A 135 2.38 13.04 10.46
N GLN A 136 1.55 13.84 9.79
CA GLN A 136 1.79 14.23 8.40
C GLN A 136 3.13 14.95 8.24
N VAL A 137 3.43 15.93 9.10
CA VAL A 137 4.70 16.68 9.04
C VAL A 137 5.90 15.75 9.23
N ILE A 138 5.86 14.84 10.21
CA ILE A 138 6.98 13.92 10.48
C ILE A 138 7.15 12.92 9.34
N ILE A 139 6.05 12.39 8.81
CA ILE A 139 6.06 11.49 7.64
C ILE A 139 6.67 12.20 6.44
N TYR A 140 6.21 13.41 6.10
CA TYR A 140 6.74 14.16 4.96
C TYR A 140 8.21 14.52 5.13
N ARG A 141 8.62 14.91 6.34
CA ARG A 141 9.99 15.35 6.61
C ARG A 141 11.01 14.22 6.62
N ASN A 142 10.65 13.04 7.14
CA ASN A 142 11.63 11.98 7.44
C ASN A 142 11.44 10.70 6.61
N PHE A 143 10.25 10.48 6.03
CA PHE A 143 9.89 9.19 5.42
C PHE A 143 9.29 9.31 4.01
N ALA A 144 9.26 10.53 3.44
CA ALA A 144 8.82 10.73 2.07
C ALA A 144 9.92 10.32 1.07
N THR A 145 9.51 9.62 0.02
CA THR A 145 10.35 9.29 -1.13
C THR A 145 10.44 10.50 -2.08
N LEU A 146 11.43 10.53 -2.98
CA LEU A 146 11.52 11.56 -4.05
C LEU A 146 10.21 11.71 -4.84
N ASP A 147 9.51 10.60 -5.06
CA ASP A 147 8.24 10.54 -5.78
C ASP A 147 7.05 11.06 -4.97
N GLY A 148 7.27 11.50 -3.72
CA GLY A 148 6.24 11.98 -2.80
C GLY A 148 5.42 10.86 -2.14
N THR A 149 5.76 9.61 -2.39
CA THR A 149 5.13 8.45 -1.75
C THR A 149 5.72 8.19 -0.37
N SER A 150 4.88 7.71 0.55
CA SER A 150 5.27 7.32 1.90
C SER A 150 4.90 5.85 2.14
N PRO A 151 5.73 5.09 2.89
CA PRO A 151 5.39 3.73 3.30
C PRO A 151 4.26 3.69 4.35
N PHE A 152 3.94 4.83 4.96
CA PHE A 152 2.89 4.95 5.96
C PHE A 152 1.56 5.37 5.35
N TYR A 153 0.49 4.80 5.90
CA TYR A 153 -0.87 5.30 5.68
C TYR A 153 -1.38 5.94 6.99
N LEU A 154 -2.22 6.96 6.85
CA LEU A 154 -2.93 7.56 7.97
C LEU A 154 -4.33 6.93 8.02
N GLY A 155 -4.71 6.38 9.18
CA GLY A 155 -6.06 5.87 9.38
C GLY A 155 -7.10 7.00 9.34
N LYS A 156 -8.31 6.69 8.86
CA LYS A 156 -9.39 7.69 8.75
C LYS A 156 -10.11 7.94 10.06
N GLU A 157 -10.21 6.94 10.93
CA GLU A 157 -10.91 7.08 12.21
C GLU A 157 -10.09 7.95 13.18
N ASN A 158 -10.76 8.94 13.77
CA ASN A 158 -10.20 9.73 14.87
C ASN A 158 -10.53 9.04 16.19
N LEU A 159 -9.50 8.51 16.85
CA LEU A 159 -9.65 7.80 18.13
C LEU A 159 -10.14 8.70 19.27
N LEU A 160 -9.74 9.98 19.23
CA LEU A 160 -10.10 10.98 20.22
C LEU A 160 -10.34 12.31 19.51
N GLN A 161 -11.48 12.92 19.77
CA GLN A 161 -11.73 14.30 19.36
C GLN A 161 -11.06 15.23 20.37
N VAL A 162 -9.80 15.59 20.10
CA VAL A 162 -9.03 16.50 20.95
C VAL A 162 -9.02 17.89 20.33
N SER A 163 -9.42 18.88 21.11
CA SER A 163 -9.27 20.29 20.76
C SER A 163 -8.01 20.86 21.42
N PHE A 164 -7.29 21.70 20.70
CA PHE A 164 -6.18 22.48 21.25
C PHE A 164 -6.71 23.85 21.65
N ALA A 165 -6.36 24.30 22.84
CA ALA A 165 -6.68 25.63 23.36
C ALA A 165 -5.42 26.24 23.97
N TRP A 166 -5.37 27.58 24.02
CA TRP A 166 -4.34 28.27 24.77
C TRP A 166 -4.69 28.26 26.26
N PRO A 167 -3.81 27.76 27.14
CA PRO A 167 -4.01 27.88 28.57
C PRO A 167 -3.87 29.36 28.97
N VAL A 168 -4.87 29.88 29.65
CA VAL A 168 -4.91 31.25 30.15
C VAL A 168 -5.19 31.19 31.66
N PRO A 169 -4.57 32.07 32.48
CA PRO A 169 -4.89 32.14 33.90
C PRO A 169 -6.38 32.39 34.13
N HIS A 170 -6.89 31.86 35.24
CA HIS A 170 -8.26 32.10 35.67
C HIS A 170 -8.51 33.61 35.79
N ASP A 171 -9.63 34.09 35.25
CA ASP A 171 -10.04 35.50 35.21
C ASP A 171 -9.09 36.49 34.50
N ALA A 172 -8.26 36.01 33.56
CA ALA A 172 -7.42 36.92 32.80
C ALA A 172 -8.27 37.95 32.00
N PRO A 173 -8.04 39.26 32.18
CA PRO A 173 -8.86 40.31 31.57
C PRO A 173 -8.70 40.41 30.04
N TYR A 174 -7.69 39.73 29.49
CA TYR A 174 -7.40 39.68 28.05
C TYR A 174 -8.04 38.48 27.33
N THR A 175 -8.72 37.57 28.05
CA THR A 175 -9.35 36.38 27.44
C THR A 175 -10.32 36.72 26.31
N PRO A 176 -11.26 37.70 26.46
CA PRO A 176 -12.18 38.05 25.38
C PRO A 176 -11.48 38.60 24.13
N GLN A 177 -10.39 39.34 24.30
CA GLN A 177 -9.60 39.91 23.22
C GLN A 177 -8.84 38.81 22.48
N VAL A 178 -8.23 37.86 23.20
CA VAL A 178 -7.58 36.69 22.60
C VAL A 178 -8.59 35.86 21.82
N ASP A 179 -9.75 35.52 22.40
CA ASP A 179 -10.79 34.74 21.73
C ASP A 179 -11.29 35.42 20.45
N LYS A 180 -11.44 36.75 20.47
CA LYS A 180 -11.80 37.52 19.28
C LYS A 180 -10.73 37.38 18.20
N CYS A 181 -9.45 37.53 18.55
CA CYS A 181 -8.35 37.37 17.60
C CYS A 181 -8.29 35.96 17.02
N LEU A 182 -8.44 34.92 17.86
CA LEU A 182 -8.44 33.52 17.40
C LEU A 182 -9.58 33.24 16.44
N ARG A 183 -10.76 33.78 16.72
CA ARG A 183 -11.91 33.67 15.83
C ARG A 183 -11.65 34.34 14.49
N ILE A 184 -11.08 35.55 14.48
CA ILE A 184 -10.71 36.27 13.25
C ILE A 184 -9.70 35.45 12.44
N ILE A 185 -8.66 34.92 13.08
CA ILE A 185 -7.64 34.07 12.44
C ILE A 185 -8.28 32.84 11.79
N SER A 186 -9.18 32.16 12.52
CA SER A 186 -9.89 30.99 12.01
C SER A 186 -10.83 31.34 10.86
N GLN A 187 -11.61 32.43 10.99
CA GLN A 187 -12.58 32.86 9.97
C GLN A 187 -11.91 33.38 8.70
N ALA A 188 -10.73 34.00 8.83
CA ALA A 188 -9.90 34.43 7.70
C ALA A 188 -9.23 33.25 6.98
N GLY A 189 -9.34 32.02 7.50
CA GLY A 189 -8.71 30.84 6.92
C GLY A 189 -7.19 30.75 7.12
N LEU A 190 -6.60 31.61 7.97
CA LEU A 190 -5.15 31.66 8.18
C LEU A 190 -4.60 30.34 8.75
N TYR A 191 -5.37 29.67 9.62
CA TYR A 191 -4.97 28.37 10.15
C TYR A 191 -4.79 27.32 9.04
N GLU A 192 -5.74 27.24 8.10
CA GLU A 192 -5.67 26.29 6.99
C GLU A 192 -4.53 26.61 6.02
N GLN A 193 -4.29 27.91 5.79
CA GLN A 193 -3.16 28.38 5.01
C GLN A 193 -1.82 27.99 5.65
N TRP A 194 -1.62 28.26 6.95
CA TRP A 194 -0.40 27.88 7.66
C TRP A 194 -0.21 26.37 7.73
N LYS A 195 -1.30 25.61 7.92
CA LYS A 195 -1.27 24.15 7.86
C LYS A 195 -0.73 23.66 6.51
N LYS A 196 -1.27 24.20 5.41
CA LYS A 196 -0.82 23.87 4.05
C LYS A 196 0.64 24.26 3.84
N GLU A 197 1.02 25.48 4.18
CA GLU A 197 2.40 25.98 4.05
C GLU A 197 3.40 25.13 4.85
N THR A 198 3.02 24.70 6.05
CA THR A 198 3.85 23.83 6.91
C THR A 198 4.08 22.46 6.26
N LEU A 199 3.04 21.85 5.70
CA LEU A 199 3.15 20.57 5.00
C LEU A 199 4.00 20.69 3.73
N GLU A 200 3.80 21.75 2.95
CA GLU A 200 4.60 22.00 1.75
C GLU A 200 6.06 22.28 2.09
N ALA A 201 6.33 23.03 3.18
CA ALA A 201 7.68 23.28 3.67
C ALA A 201 8.36 21.97 4.10
N ALA A 202 7.68 21.12 4.86
CA ALA A 202 8.20 19.81 5.26
C ALA A 202 8.53 18.93 4.03
N ALA A 203 7.65 18.92 3.02
CA ALA A 203 7.89 18.19 1.79
C ALA A 203 9.07 18.76 0.97
N ARG A 204 9.24 20.09 0.93
CA ARG A 204 10.38 20.74 0.28
C ARG A 204 11.69 20.38 0.99
N GLU A 205 11.74 20.48 2.30
CA GLU A 205 12.92 20.14 3.11
C GLU A 205 13.37 18.69 2.89
N SER A 206 12.41 17.76 2.91
CA SER A 206 12.69 16.34 2.67
C SER A 206 13.30 16.07 1.29
N ARG A 207 12.70 16.66 0.23
CA ARG A 207 13.23 16.54 -1.14
C ARG A 207 14.63 17.13 -1.29
N MET A 208 14.92 18.23 -0.59
CA MET A 208 16.26 18.84 -0.61
C MET A 208 17.29 17.92 0.04
N LYS A 209 17.00 17.39 1.24
CA LYS A 209 17.88 16.43 1.93
C LYS A 209 18.17 15.19 1.09
N LEU A 210 17.13 14.59 0.51
CA LEU A 210 17.29 13.39 -0.32
C LEU A 210 18.11 13.66 -1.60
N ARG A 211 17.98 14.85 -2.19
CA ARG A 211 18.83 15.27 -3.33
C ARG A 211 20.29 15.48 -2.91
N GLU A 212 20.53 16.01 -1.72
CA GLU A 212 21.88 16.17 -1.18
C GLU A 212 22.54 14.82 -0.88
N GLU A 213 21.80 13.89 -0.26
CA GLU A 213 22.26 12.52 0.00
C GLU A 213 22.61 11.79 -1.30
N ILE A 214 21.79 11.92 -2.37
CA ILE A 214 22.09 11.33 -3.68
C ILE A 214 23.32 11.96 -4.31
N LYS A 215 23.53 13.27 -4.17
CA LYS A 215 24.75 13.93 -4.66
C LYS A 215 25.99 13.44 -3.94
N GLN A 216 25.91 13.24 -2.63
CA GLN A 216 27.00 12.70 -1.82
C GLN A 216 27.28 11.22 -2.17
N GLN A 217 26.24 10.38 -2.28
CA GLN A 217 26.40 8.98 -2.69
C GLN A 217 26.85 8.83 -4.16
N GLY A 218 26.47 9.74 -5.04
CA GLY A 218 26.92 9.75 -6.44
C GLY A 218 28.40 10.10 -6.62
N GLN A 219 29.04 10.71 -5.61
CA GLN A 219 30.49 10.93 -5.59
C GLN A 219 31.27 9.73 -5.07
N ASP A 220 30.66 8.88 -4.24
CA ASP A 220 31.32 7.70 -3.64
C ASP A 220 30.88 6.34 -4.26
N GLY A 221 29.88 6.31 -5.14
CA GLY A 221 29.14 5.08 -5.49
C GLY A 221 28.87 4.85 -6.98
N ALA A 222 29.85 5.06 -7.85
CA ALA A 222 29.71 4.79 -9.30
C ALA A 222 29.53 3.30 -9.69
N GLU A 223 29.48 2.35 -8.74
CA GLU A 223 29.40 0.91 -9.09
C GLU A 223 28.09 0.18 -8.81
N HIS A 224 27.18 0.63 -7.95
CA HIS A 224 26.00 -0.20 -7.60
C HIS A 224 24.71 0.62 -7.36
N SER A 225 24.03 1.02 -8.44
CA SER A 225 22.58 1.24 -8.39
C SER A 225 21.98 1.14 -9.79
N GLN A 226 21.88 -0.11 -10.27
CA GLN A 226 20.88 -0.43 -11.27
C GLN A 226 19.50 -0.17 -10.67
N SER A 227 18.71 0.60 -11.42
CA SER A 227 17.32 0.95 -11.20
C SER A 227 16.52 -0.13 -10.46
N ASN A 228 15.75 0.33 -9.47
CA ASN A 228 14.80 -0.45 -8.69
C ASN A 228 13.56 -0.85 -9.54
N VAL A 229 13.80 -1.41 -10.72
CA VAL A 229 12.79 -2.11 -11.50
C VAL A 229 12.53 -3.40 -10.74
N ARG A 230 11.30 -3.57 -10.26
CA ARG A 230 10.84 -4.75 -9.51
C ARG A 230 11.12 -6.00 -10.35
N ARG A 231 12.24 -6.67 -10.08
CA ARG A 231 12.67 -7.85 -10.86
C ARG A 231 11.74 -9.00 -10.54
N LEU A 232 11.24 -9.67 -11.58
CA LEU A 232 10.50 -10.92 -11.41
C LEU A 232 11.44 -11.94 -10.74
N SER A 233 11.16 -12.24 -9.48
CA SER A 233 11.89 -13.25 -8.70
C SER A 233 11.38 -14.66 -9.01
N ILE A 234 12.24 -15.68 -8.83
CA ILE A 234 11.93 -17.11 -9.04
C ILE A 234 10.69 -17.57 -8.25
N ILE A 235 10.37 -16.92 -7.13
CA ILE A 235 9.15 -17.18 -6.34
C ILE A 235 7.87 -17.02 -7.17
N HIS A 236 7.87 -16.14 -8.17
CA HIS A 236 6.72 -15.92 -9.05
C HIS A 236 6.58 -17.02 -10.11
N MET A 237 7.63 -17.80 -10.37
CA MET A 237 7.69 -18.86 -11.38
C MET A 237 7.61 -20.27 -10.79
N GLN A 238 7.45 -20.40 -9.47
CA GLN A 238 7.40 -21.71 -8.79
C GLN A 238 6.25 -22.59 -9.28
N GLY A 239 5.05 -22.02 -9.48
CA GLY A 239 3.87 -22.77 -9.96
C GLY A 239 4.07 -23.42 -11.32
N PRO A 240 4.43 -22.66 -12.37
CA PRO A 240 4.75 -23.22 -13.69
C PRO A 240 5.87 -24.26 -13.66
N LEU A 241 6.91 -24.07 -12.85
CA LEU A 241 8.02 -25.04 -12.73
C LEU A 241 7.60 -26.35 -12.07
N LEU A 242 6.73 -26.29 -11.05
CA LEU A 242 6.16 -27.49 -10.42
C LEU A 242 5.25 -28.25 -11.39
N LEU A 243 4.42 -27.55 -12.17
CA LEU A 243 3.59 -28.15 -13.20
C LEU A 243 4.44 -28.83 -14.29
N LEU A 244 5.56 -28.22 -14.67
CA LEU A 244 6.50 -28.82 -15.62
C LEU A 244 7.11 -30.10 -15.04
N LEU A 245 7.51 -30.11 -13.78
CA LEU A 245 8.05 -31.29 -13.11
C LEU A 245 7.06 -32.45 -13.09
N VAL A 246 5.80 -32.18 -12.73
CA VAL A 246 4.72 -33.18 -12.72
C VAL A 246 4.38 -33.69 -14.12
N GLY A 247 4.50 -32.86 -15.16
CA GLY A 247 4.23 -33.27 -16.54
C GLY A 247 5.35 -34.09 -17.19
N VAL A 248 6.55 -34.10 -16.61
CA VAL A 248 7.71 -34.86 -17.09
C VAL A 248 7.84 -36.23 -16.40
N THR A 249 7.33 -36.35 -15.16
CA THR A 249 7.25 -37.62 -14.41
C THR A 249 6.03 -38.44 -14.81
#